data_AF-D8Q9R1-F1
#
_entry.id   AF-D8Q9R1-F1
#
_cell.length_a   1.000
_cell.length_b   1.000
_cell.length_c   1.000
_cell.angle_alpha   90.00
_cell.angle_beta   90.00
_cell.angle_gamma   90.00
#
_symmetry.space_group_name_H-M   'P 1'
#
loop_
_entity.id
_entity.type
_entity.pdbx_description
1 polymer ?
#
loop_
_entity_poly.entity_id
_entity_poly.type
_entity_poly.pdbx_seq_one_letter_code
_entity_poly.pdbx_strand_id
1 'polypeptide(L)'
;MALHQSRNPGAGAGALPPLPPEGQPERVPWQLGGKRGKVESDAMDADYDEDDPPTGIPGRVLEPPRTWKEGWYLWSMGSLSAFWNHTHQMATTLENVDQNGKVKRPPRRQPARLVEIDHEFDNHTEENLLIPIPPDTPPIIEPVKKFLKPSGLVLNLFYDSVVEGHQREFFGRVWEKAQTDEPWKLAYNSVKRFYERWKQNARSGDDDEEEKRR
;
A
#
# COMPACT_ATOMS: atom_id res chain seq x y z
N MET A 1 4.75 0.76 -6.81
CA MET A 1 5.18 2.17 -6.77
C MET A 1 4.19 2.96 -7.60
N ALA A 2 3.51 3.93 -7.01
CA ALA A 2 2.52 4.73 -7.73
C ALA A 2 2.86 6.21 -7.54
N LEU A 3 2.60 6.99 -8.61
CA LEU A 3 2.94 8.40 -8.71
C LEU A 3 1.63 9.17 -8.81
N HIS A 4 1.33 10.04 -7.83
CA HIS A 4 0.12 10.84 -7.85
C HIS A 4 0.44 12.29 -8.16
N GLN A 5 -0.25 12.84 -9.16
CA GLN A 5 -0.20 14.26 -9.49
C GLN A 5 -1.45 14.93 -8.95
N SER A 6 -1.31 15.68 -7.84
CA SER A 6 -2.39 16.59 -7.41
C SER A 6 -2.40 17.79 -8.36
N ARG A 7 -3.42 17.91 -9.19
CA ARG A 7 -3.58 19.00 -10.17
C ARG A 7 -4.59 20.00 -9.60
N ASN A 8 -4.15 21.20 -9.25
CA ASN A 8 -4.98 22.23 -8.63
C ASN A 8 -5.94 22.86 -9.66
N PRO A 9 -7.28 22.69 -9.56
CA PRO A 9 -8.22 23.32 -10.47
C PRO A 9 -8.49 24.77 -10.03
N GLY A 10 -7.57 25.68 -10.35
CA GLY A 10 -7.83 27.12 -10.33
C GLY A 10 -7.77 27.78 -8.95
N ALA A 11 -6.97 28.84 -8.86
CA ALA A 11 -6.73 29.67 -7.69
C ALA A 11 -7.95 30.54 -7.28
N GLY A 12 -9.10 29.92 -7.04
CA GLY A 12 -10.11 30.48 -6.14
C GLY A 12 -9.69 30.17 -4.71
N ALA A 13 -9.90 31.08 -3.76
CA ALA A 13 -9.52 30.97 -2.34
C ALA A 13 -10.26 29.86 -1.55
N GLY A 14 -10.47 28.69 -2.15
CA GLY A 14 -10.97 27.49 -1.50
C GLY A 14 -9.87 26.86 -0.66
N ALA A 15 -10.20 26.53 0.58
CA ALA A 15 -9.28 25.84 1.48
C ALA A 15 -8.76 24.55 0.82
N LEU A 16 -7.44 24.42 0.74
CA LEU A 16 -6.80 23.20 0.26
C LEU A 16 -7.29 22.00 1.10
N PRO A 17 -7.58 20.85 0.47
CA PRO A 17 -8.00 19.66 1.21
C PRO A 17 -6.93 19.30 2.27
N PRO A 18 -7.34 18.88 3.48
CA PRO A 18 -6.39 18.46 4.50
C PRO A 18 -5.63 17.20 4.03
N LEU A 19 -4.36 17.08 4.43
CA LEU A 19 -3.60 15.85 4.19
C LEU A 19 -4.29 14.66 4.89
N PRO A 20 -4.29 13.46 4.27
CA PRO A 20 -4.71 12.24 4.96
C PRO A 20 -3.87 12.04 6.23
N PRO A 21 -4.42 11.38 7.25
CA PRO A 21 -3.77 11.25 8.56
C PRO A 21 -2.36 10.63 8.49
N GLU A 22 -2.09 9.81 7.47
CA GLU A 22 -0.78 9.18 7.23
C GLU A 22 0.33 10.17 6.83
N GLY A 23 -0.02 11.32 6.24
CA GLY A 23 0.94 12.36 5.85
C GLY A 23 1.28 13.37 6.95
N GLN A 24 0.78 13.15 8.18
CA GLN A 24 1.03 14.06 9.29
C GLN A 24 2.42 13.81 9.90
N PRO A 25 3.16 14.88 10.24
CA PRO A 25 4.54 14.77 10.75
C PRO A 25 4.65 14.01 12.08
N GLU A 26 3.52 13.82 12.77
CA GLU A 26 3.43 13.01 14.00
C GLU A 26 3.61 11.51 13.73
N ARG A 27 3.37 11.04 12.51
CA ARG A 27 3.50 9.63 12.11
C ARG A 27 4.74 9.32 11.27
N VAL A 28 5.52 10.34 10.89
CA VAL A 28 6.75 10.13 10.12
C VAL A 28 7.87 9.73 11.10
N PRO A 29 8.65 8.67 10.83
CA PRO A 29 9.81 8.32 11.64
C PRO A 29 10.80 9.49 11.74
N TRP A 30 11.44 9.66 12.91
CA TRP A 30 12.35 10.78 13.15
C TRP A 30 13.55 10.81 12.20
N GLN A 31 14.01 9.65 11.72
CA GLN A 31 15.09 9.52 10.75
C GLN A 31 14.77 10.17 9.40
N LEU A 32 13.49 10.41 9.12
CA LEU A 32 12.99 10.92 7.84
C LEU A 32 12.38 12.32 7.98
N GLY A 33 12.77 13.04 9.04
CA GLY A 33 12.33 14.42 9.30
C GLY A 33 11.03 14.52 10.11
N GLY A 34 10.53 13.40 10.66
CA GLY A 34 9.46 13.43 11.65
C GLY A 34 9.88 14.09 12.95
N LYS A 35 8.95 14.75 13.64
CA LYS A 35 9.24 15.31 14.96
C LYS A 35 9.33 14.13 15.93
N ARG A 36 10.47 13.98 16.64
CA ARG A 36 10.58 13.03 17.75
C ARG A 36 9.50 13.43 18.75
N GLY A 37 8.45 12.62 18.87
CA GLY A 37 7.45 12.79 19.91
C GLY A 37 8.22 12.95 21.22
N LYS A 38 8.01 14.06 21.91
CA LYS A 38 8.61 14.29 23.22
C LYS A 38 8.00 13.20 24.10
N VAL A 39 8.72 12.11 24.29
CA VAL A 39 8.28 10.96 25.09
C VAL A 39 7.95 11.54 26.46
N GLU A 40 6.69 11.42 26.89
CA GLU A 40 6.19 11.97 28.16
C GLU A 40 6.81 11.31 29.40
N SER A 41 7.92 10.59 29.26
CA SER A 41 8.57 9.81 30.33
C SER A 41 9.48 10.62 31.26
N ASP A 42 9.71 11.92 31.01
CA ASP A 42 10.55 12.78 31.88
C ASP A 42 9.73 13.68 32.82
N ALA A 43 8.46 13.36 33.06
CA ALA A 43 7.59 14.07 34.02
C ALA A 43 7.34 13.29 35.33
N MET A 44 8.25 12.38 35.71
CA MET A 44 8.25 11.70 37.01
C MET A 44 9.18 12.45 37.97
N ASP A 45 8.63 13.44 38.68
CA ASP A 45 8.98 13.87 40.05
C ASP A 45 8.30 15.21 40.36
N ALA A 46 6.98 15.26 40.21
CA ALA A 46 6.17 16.34 40.76
C ALA A 46 5.02 15.70 41.54
N ASP A 47 5.06 15.86 42.87
CA ASP A 47 4.04 15.46 43.82
C ASP A 47 2.66 15.95 43.35
N TYR A 48 1.82 15.04 42.87
CA TYR A 48 0.45 15.34 42.45
C TYR A 48 -0.46 15.28 43.68
N ASP A 49 -0.97 16.43 44.11
CA ASP A 49 -2.10 16.51 45.04
C ASP A 49 -3.38 16.01 44.33
N GLU A 50 -4.07 15.06 44.97
CA GLU A 50 -5.16 14.26 44.40
C GLU A 50 -6.49 15.01 44.17
N ASP A 51 -6.56 16.31 44.52
CA ASP A 51 -7.81 17.08 44.54
C ASP A 51 -8.00 18.06 43.36
N ASP A 52 -7.06 18.13 42.40
CA ASP A 52 -7.25 19.00 41.22
C ASP A 52 -7.98 18.27 40.08
N PRO A 53 -9.11 18.81 39.58
CA PRO A 53 -9.83 18.24 38.44
C PRO A 53 -8.92 18.23 37.20
N PRO A 54 -9.09 17.27 36.26
CA PRO A 54 -8.22 17.15 35.09
C PRO A 54 -8.38 18.38 34.18
N THR A 55 -7.59 19.41 34.44
CA THR A 55 -7.41 20.54 33.53
C THR A 55 -6.62 20.02 32.34
N GLY A 56 -7.34 19.76 31.25
CA GLY A 56 -6.75 19.41 29.97
C GLY A 56 -5.62 20.36 29.64
N ILE A 57 -4.45 19.79 29.31
CA ILE A 57 -3.17 20.48 29.12
C ILE A 57 -3.36 21.81 28.36
N PRO A 58 -3.35 22.96 29.04
CA PRO A 58 -3.51 24.25 28.37
C PRO A 58 -2.19 24.57 27.66
N GLY A 59 -2.18 24.44 26.34
CA GLY A 59 -1.02 24.85 25.53
C GLY A 59 -0.57 23.90 24.43
N ARG A 60 -1.27 22.79 24.14
CA ARG A 60 -1.12 22.15 22.82
C ARG A 60 -1.63 23.12 21.77
N VAL A 61 -0.73 23.95 21.26
CA VAL A 61 -0.92 24.68 20.00
C VAL A 61 -1.19 23.61 18.95
N LEU A 62 -2.46 23.37 18.65
CA LEU A 62 -2.89 22.56 17.52
C LEU A 62 -2.32 23.27 16.28
N GLU A 63 -1.17 22.80 15.81
CA GLU A 63 -0.59 23.29 14.57
C GLU A 63 -1.68 23.16 13.50
N PRO A 64 -1.97 24.23 12.74
CA PRO A 64 -3.04 24.20 11.77
C PRO A 64 -2.83 22.99 10.83
N PRO A 65 -3.88 22.21 10.55
CA PRO A 65 -3.77 20.97 9.78
C PRO A 65 -3.03 21.26 8.49
N ARG A 66 -1.91 20.56 8.28
CA ARG A 66 -1.07 20.73 7.11
C ARG A 66 -1.94 20.44 5.87
N THR A 67 -1.91 21.35 4.92
CA THR A 67 -2.58 21.20 3.63
C THR A 67 -1.63 20.58 2.61
N TRP A 68 -2.16 19.86 1.62
CA TRP A 68 -1.35 19.36 0.49
C TRP A 68 -0.55 20.50 -0.13
N LYS A 69 0.78 20.30 -0.26
CA LYS A 69 1.61 21.20 -1.06
C LYS A 69 1.60 20.67 -2.49
N GLU A 70 1.60 21.56 -3.46
CA GLU A 70 1.71 21.16 -4.86
C GLU A 70 3.04 20.43 -5.08
N GLY A 71 2.99 19.23 -5.63
CA GLY A 71 4.18 18.40 -5.81
C GLY A 71 3.85 16.94 -6.12
N TRP A 72 4.91 16.19 -6.41
CA TRP A 72 4.84 14.75 -6.58
C TRP A 72 5.11 14.07 -5.25
N TYR A 73 4.21 13.16 -4.90
CA TYR A 73 4.30 12.37 -3.69
C TYR A 73 4.62 10.93 -4.08
N LEU A 74 5.65 10.39 -3.44
CA LEU A 74 5.98 8.98 -3.54
C LEU A 74 5.50 8.25 -2.29
N TRP A 75 4.84 7.12 -2.51
CA TRP A 75 4.54 6.15 -1.45
C TRP A 75 5.08 4.78 -1.83
N SER A 76 5.62 4.08 -0.83
CA SER A 76 6.03 2.68 -0.90
C SER A 76 5.24 1.89 0.13
N MET A 77 4.84 0.68 -0.23
CA MET A 77 4.14 -0.25 0.67
C MET A 77 4.87 -1.58 0.65
N GLY A 78 5.00 -2.20 1.82
CA GLY A 78 5.67 -3.49 1.97
C GLY A 78 4.91 -4.67 1.35
N SER A 79 3.62 -4.50 1.03
CA SER A 79 2.75 -5.57 0.54
C SER A 79 1.83 -5.12 -0.59
N LEU A 80 1.56 -6.04 -1.54
CA LEU A 80 0.58 -5.84 -2.61
C LEU A 80 -0.85 -5.70 -2.05
N SER A 81 -1.17 -6.44 -0.98
CA SER A 81 -2.49 -6.35 -0.32
C SER A 81 -2.69 -4.96 0.30
N ALA A 82 -1.66 -4.44 0.99
CA ALA A 82 -1.66 -3.09 1.54
C ALA A 82 -1.85 -2.04 0.43
N PHE A 83 -1.21 -2.24 -0.73
CA PHE A 83 -1.41 -1.38 -1.90
C PHE A 83 -2.86 -1.34 -2.39
N TRP A 84 -3.53 -2.48 -2.54
CA TRP A 84 -4.92 -2.52 -2.98
C TRP A 84 -5.87 -1.89 -1.95
N ASN A 85 -5.72 -2.24 -0.67
CA ASN A 85 -6.54 -1.68 0.41
C ASN A 85 -6.42 -0.17 0.49
N HIS A 86 -5.20 0.36 0.45
CA HIS A 86 -4.95 1.79 0.49
C HIS A 86 -5.46 2.51 -0.77
N THR A 87 -5.27 1.92 -1.97
CA THR A 87 -5.81 2.50 -3.20
C THR A 87 -7.33 2.61 -3.15
N HIS A 88 -8.00 1.59 -2.58
CA HIS A 88 -9.44 1.60 -2.36
C HIS A 88 -9.87 2.67 -1.32
N GLN A 89 -9.09 2.83 -0.25
CA GLN A 89 -9.33 3.88 0.75
C GLN A 89 -9.17 5.29 0.15
N MET A 90 -8.18 5.49 -0.71
CA MET A 90 -8.02 6.76 -1.44
C MET A 90 -9.17 7.02 -2.40
N ALA A 91 -9.59 6.02 -3.17
CA ALA A 91 -10.73 6.16 -4.08
C ALA A 91 -12.02 6.53 -3.33
N THR A 92 -12.30 5.87 -2.21
CA THR A 92 -13.49 6.14 -1.39
C THR A 92 -13.41 7.49 -0.66
N THR A 93 -12.23 7.92 -0.21
CA THR A 93 -12.06 9.25 0.39
C THR A 93 -12.27 10.36 -0.63
N LEU A 94 -11.79 10.21 -1.88
CA LEU A 94 -12.02 11.16 -2.96
C LEU A 94 -13.50 11.24 -3.37
N GLU A 95 -14.21 10.12 -3.41
CA GLU A 95 -15.65 10.09 -3.72
C GLU A 95 -16.48 10.85 -2.68
N ASN A 96 -16.01 10.91 -1.43
CA ASN A 96 -16.66 11.62 -0.35
C ASN A 96 -16.35 13.14 -0.31
N VAL A 97 -15.50 13.67 -1.20
CA VAL A 97 -15.23 15.10 -1.31
C VAL A 97 -16.18 15.72 -2.33
N ASP A 98 -17.02 16.66 -1.90
CA ASP A 98 -17.90 17.40 -2.81
C ASP A 98 -17.11 18.37 -3.70
N GLN A 99 -17.73 18.89 -4.77
CA GLN A 99 -17.11 19.88 -5.67
C GLN A 99 -16.62 21.15 -4.93
N ASN A 100 -17.20 21.42 -3.75
CA ASN A 100 -16.82 22.53 -2.87
C ASN A 100 -15.69 22.19 -1.87
N GLY A 101 -15.04 21.04 -2.00
CA GLY A 101 -13.99 20.58 -1.08
C GLY A 101 -14.51 20.16 0.31
N LYS A 102 -15.83 20.14 0.52
CA LYS A 102 -16.43 19.71 1.78
C LYS A 102 -16.54 18.18 1.78
N VAL A 103 -15.93 17.54 2.77
CA VAL A 103 -16.08 16.11 3.00
C VAL A 103 -17.52 15.83 3.42
N LYS A 104 -18.29 15.14 2.57
CA LYS A 104 -19.60 14.60 2.91
C LYS A 104 -19.34 13.52 3.96
N ARG A 105 -19.55 13.87 5.24
CA ARG A 105 -19.54 12.87 6.29
C ARG A 105 -20.59 11.84 5.93
N PRO A 106 -20.23 10.54 5.81
CA PRO A 106 -21.24 9.52 5.57
C PRO A 106 -22.31 9.67 6.65
N PRO A 107 -23.60 9.53 6.31
CA PRO A 107 -24.65 9.58 7.31
C PRO A 107 -24.27 8.62 8.43
N ARG A 108 -24.22 9.12 9.68
CA ARG A 108 -23.90 8.34 10.87
C ARG A 108 -24.72 7.05 10.80
N ARG A 109 -24.11 5.96 10.35
CA ARG A 109 -24.70 4.63 10.51
C ARG A 109 -24.79 4.48 12.02
N GLN A 110 -26.02 4.36 12.52
CA GLN A 110 -26.22 4.01 13.92
C GLN A 110 -25.35 2.79 14.20
N PRO A 111 -24.66 2.75 15.34
CA PRO A 111 -23.72 1.67 15.62
C PRO A 111 -24.49 0.36 15.56
N ALA A 112 -24.32 -0.37 14.46
CA ALA A 112 -24.65 -1.77 14.42
C ALA A 112 -23.81 -2.39 15.54
N ARG A 113 -24.50 -3.15 16.40
CA ARG A 113 -23.97 -3.94 17.51
C ARG A 113 -22.49 -4.26 17.31
N LEU A 114 -21.67 -3.83 18.26
CA LEU A 114 -20.23 -4.07 18.29
C LEU A 114 -20.00 -5.59 18.15
N VAL A 115 -19.70 -6.03 16.94
CA VAL A 115 -19.07 -7.33 16.72
C VAL A 115 -17.61 -7.04 16.98
N GLU A 116 -17.11 -7.52 18.11
CA GLU A 116 -15.68 -7.60 18.40
C GLU A 116 -15.08 -8.53 17.34
N ILE A 117 -14.73 -7.94 16.20
CA ILE A 117 -13.81 -8.56 15.26
C ILE A 117 -12.46 -8.26 15.87
N ASP A 118 -11.79 -9.28 16.40
CA ASP A 118 -10.36 -9.22 16.74
C ASP A 118 -9.60 -8.89 15.46
N HIS A 119 -9.54 -7.60 15.14
CA HIS A 119 -8.81 -7.05 14.01
C HIS A 119 -7.33 -6.99 14.40
N GLU A 120 -6.74 -8.15 14.62
CA GLU A 120 -5.28 -8.35 14.55
C GLU A 120 -4.85 -8.40 13.06
N PHE A 121 -5.43 -7.53 12.24
CA PHE A 121 -4.93 -7.28 10.90
C PHE A 121 -3.72 -6.39 11.09
N ASP A 122 -2.55 -7.00 11.05
CA ASP A 122 -1.25 -6.41 10.77
C ASP A 122 -1.38 -4.96 10.25
N ASN A 123 -1.10 -3.98 11.12
CA ASN A 123 -1.06 -2.56 10.82
C ASN A 123 0.11 -2.22 9.87
N HIS A 124 0.21 -2.89 8.72
CA HIS A 124 1.19 -2.59 7.68
C HIS A 124 0.98 -1.20 7.04
N THR A 125 -0.05 -0.46 7.45
CA THR A 125 -0.28 0.94 7.10
C THR A 125 0.68 1.91 7.80
N GLU A 126 1.37 1.49 8.87
CA GLU A 126 2.24 2.39 9.65
C GLU A 126 3.57 2.75 8.95
N GLU A 127 3.94 2.05 7.87
CA GLU A 127 5.18 2.31 7.12
C GLU A 127 4.96 3.09 5.80
N ASN A 128 3.84 3.80 5.68
CA ASN A 128 3.58 4.65 4.52
C ASN A 128 4.39 5.94 4.59
N LEU A 129 5.63 5.88 4.09
CA LEU A 129 6.50 7.04 3.99
C LEU A 129 6.13 7.89 2.77
N LEU A 130 5.59 9.08 3.03
CA LEU A 130 5.41 10.14 2.03
C LEU A 130 6.71 10.93 1.88
N ILE A 131 7.48 10.63 0.84
CA ILE A 131 8.67 11.43 0.49
C ILE A 131 8.26 12.50 -0.53
N PRO A 132 8.38 13.81 -0.21
CA PRO A 132 8.22 14.86 -1.21
C PRO A 132 9.36 14.77 -2.22
N ILE A 133 9.03 14.58 -3.50
CA ILE A 133 10.03 14.56 -4.56
C ILE A 133 10.42 16.01 -4.89
N PRO A 134 11.72 16.37 -4.91
CA PRO A 134 12.14 17.72 -5.26
C PRO A 134 11.75 18.06 -6.72
N PRO A 135 11.32 19.31 -6.98
CA PRO A 135 10.75 19.72 -8.28
C PRO A 135 11.74 19.69 -9.45
N ASP A 136 13.06 19.72 -9.19
CA ASP A 136 14.12 19.80 -10.21
C ASP A 136 14.86 18.46 -10.44
N THR A 137 14.17 17.33 -10.29
CA THR A 137 14.80 16.06 -10.68
C THR A 137 14.89 15.98 -12.21
N PRO A 138 16.07 15.66 -12.79
CA PRO A 138 16.15 15.33 -14.22
C PRO A 138 15.13 14.21 -14.49
N PRO A 139 14.49 14.16 -15.67
CA PRO A 139 13.33 13.31 -15.90
C PRO A 139 13.67 11.84 -15.65
N ILE A 140 13.43 11.36 -14.42
CA ILE A 140 13.59 9.95 -13.98
C ILE A 140 12.73 9.04 -14.88
N ILE A 141 11.70 9.65 -15.48
CA ILE A 141 10.81 9.06 -16.46
C ILE A 141 11.57 8.59 -17.71
N GLU A 142 12.69 9.19 -18.13
CA GLU A 142 13.42 8.77 -19.33
C GLU A 142 14.08 7.38 -19.17
N PRO A 143 14.89 7.12 -18.12
CA PRO A 143 15.38 5.77 -17.83
C PRO A 143 14.25 4.76 -17.63
N VAL A 144 13.19 5.14 -16.92
CA VAL A 144 12.02 4.26 -16.68
C VAL A 144 11.32 3.94 -18.01
N LYS A 145 11.10 4.93 -18.88
CA LYS A 145 10.56 4.71 -20.23
C LYS A 145 11.45 3.80 -21.05
N LYS A 146 12.79 3.97 -20.98
CA LYS A 146 13.73 3.10 -21.69
C LYS A 146 13.66 1.66 -21.18
N PHE A 147 13.53 1.47 -19.86
CA PHE A 147 13.39 0.17 -19.23
C PHE A 147 12.02 -0.48 -19.53
N LEU A 148 10.97 0.32 -19.66
CA LEU A 148 9.60 -0.14 -19.94
C LEU A 148 9.26 -0.23 -21.45
N LYS A 149 10.16 0.16 -22.35
CA LYS A 149 9.96 -0.08 -23.80
C LYS A 149 9.59 -1.54 -24.13
N PRO A 150 10.31 -2.56 -23.63
CA PRO A 150 9.95 -3.95 -23.90
C PRO A 150 8.60 -4.35 -23.28
N SER A 151 8.23 -3.83 -22.11
CA SER A 151 6.92 -4.15 -21.52
C SER A 151 5.78 -3.54 -22.32
N GLY A 152 5.97 -2.37 -22.94
CA GLY A 152 5.01 -1.80 -23.89
C GLY A 152 4.75 -2.73 -25.09
N LEU A 153 5.77 -3.38 -25.64
CA LEU A 153 5.60 -4.36 -26.72
C LEU A 153 4.83 -5.59 -26.25
N VAL A 154 5.14 -6.11 -25.06
CA VAL A 154 4.43 -7.26 -24.48
C VAL A 154 2.96 -6.92 -24.22
N LEU A 155 2.68 -5.72 -23.71
CA LEU A 155 1.32 -5.25 -23.48
C LEU A 155 0.54 -5.06 -24.79
N ASN A 156 1.20 -4.56 -25.84
CA ASN A 156 0.57 -4.47 -27.16
C ASN A 156 0.28 -5.85 -27.75
N LEU A 157 1.22 -6.79 -27.69
CA LEU A 157 0.98 -8.17 -28.12
C LEU A 157 -0.15 -8.84 -27.33
N PHE A 158 -0.22 -8.56 -26.02
CA PHE A 158 -1.32 -9.03 -25.19
C PHE A 158 -2.65 -8.39 -25.59
N TYR A 159 -2.67 -7.08 -25.84
CA TYR A 159 -3.85 -6.36 -26.30
C TYR A 159 -4.33 -6.90 -27.65
N ASP A 160 -3.43 -7.07 -28.63
CA ASP A 160 -3.73 -7.65 -29.94
C ASP A 160 -4.29 -9.07 -29.76
N SER A 161 -3.67 -9.90 -28.91
CA SER A 161 -4.18 -11.24 -28.58
C SER A 161 -5.58 -11.25 -27.96
N VAL A 162 -5.93 -10.22 -27.18
CA VAL A 162 -7.26 -10.04 -26.60
C VAL A 162 -8.26 -9.56 -27.65
N VAL A 163 -7.89 -8.58 -28.48
CA VAL A 163 -8.74 -8.03 -29.55
C VAL A 163 -9.02 -9.05 -30.64
N GLU A 164 -8.00 -9.80 -31.06
CA GLU A 164 -8.10 -10.90 -32.02
C GLU A 164 -8.90 -12.09 -31.45
N GLY A 165 -9.14 -12.12 -30.13
CA GLY A 165 -9.93 -13.16 -29.49
C GLY A 165 -9.19 -14.49 -29.31
N HIS A 166 -7.89 -14.55 -29.61
CA HIS A 166 -7.07 -15.75 -29.37
C HIS A 166 -7.12 -16.20 -27.92
N GLN A 167 -7.18 -15.27 -26.96
CA GLN A 167 -7.37 -15.62 -25.55
C GLN A 167 -8.74 -16.25 -25.30
N ARG A 168 -9.81 -15.74 -25.92
CA ARG A 168 -11.16 -16.31 -25.78
C ARG A 168 -11.22 -17.73 -26.33
N GLU A 169 -10.59 -18.00 -27.47
CA GLU A 169 -10.49 -19.34 -28.03
C GLU A 169 -9.66 -20.27 -27.13
N PHE A 170 -8.52 -19.80 -26.64
CA PHE A 170 -7.70 -20.55 -25.69
C PHE A 170 -8.48 -20.87 -24.41
N PHE A 171 -9.12 -19.88 -23.79
CA PHE A 171 -9.95 -20.08 -22.61
C PHE A 171 -11.12 -21.01 -22.88
N GLY A 172 -11.77 -20.92 -24.04
CA GLY A 172 -12.82 -21.86 -24.45
C GLY A 172 -12.31 -23.29 -24.50
N ARG A 173 -11.18 -23.54 -25.16
CA ARG A 173 -10.55 -24.88 -25.22
C ARG A 173 -10.08 -25.36 -23.85
N VAL A 174 -9.50 -24.48 -23.04
CA VAL A 174 -9.11 -24.79 -21.66
C VAL A 174 -10.32 -25.13 -20.82
N TRP A 175 -11.45 -24.43 -21.00
CA TRP A 175 -12.69 -24.67 -20.28
C TRP A 175 -13.34 -26.00 -20.68
N GLU A 176 -13.40 -26.30 -21.97
CA GLU A 176 -13.85 -27.60 -22.49
C GLU A 176 -12.97 -28.74 -21.96
N LYS A 177 -11.65 -28.52 -21.89
CA LYS A 177 -10.72 -29.48 -21.29
C LYS A 177 -10.81 -29.54 -19.77
N ALA A 178 -11.16 -28.44 -19.09
CA ALA A 178 -11.38 -28.42 -17.64
C ALA A 178 -12.59 -29.26 -17.22
N GLN A 179 -13.55 -29.47 -18.12
CA GLN A 179 -14.66 -30.40 -17.90
C GLN A 179 -14.27 -31.87 -18.06
N THR A 180 -13.06 -32.17 -18.54
CA THR A 180 -12.52 -33.54 -18.55
C THR A 180 -11.59 -33.77 -17.36
N ASP A 181 -11.33 -35.04 -17.02
CA ASP A 181 -10.39 -35.40 -15.95
C ASP A 181 -8.91 -35.22 -16.35
N GLU A 182 -8.62 -34.89 -17.62
CA GLU A 182 -7.26 -34.75 -18.16
C GLU A 182 -6.43 -33.66 -17.46
N PRO A 183 -6.91 -32.42 -17.26
CA PRO A 183 -6.15 -31.38 -16.58
C PRO A 183 -5.85 -31.72 -15.13
N TRP A 184 -6.77 -32.40 -14.42
CA TRP A 184 -6.49 -32.85 -13.06
C TRP A 184 -5.37 -33.89 -13.03
N LYS A 185 -5.38 -34.85 -13.96
CA LYS A 185 -4.28 -35.81 -14.12
C LYS A 185 -2.96 -35.13 -14.47
N LEU A 186 -2.97 -34.12 -15.34
CA LEU A 186 -1.77 -33.37 -15.70
C LEU A 186 -1.23 -32.57 -14.51
N ALA A 187 -2.10 -31.82 -13.81
CA ALA A 187 -1.73 -31.04 -12.63
C ALA A 187 -1.17 -31.96 -11.54
N TYR A 188 -1.84 -33.09 -11.26
CA TYR A 188 -1.38 -34.09 -10.33
C TYR A 188 -0.01 -34.65 -10.72
N ASN A 189 0.20 -35.00 -12.00
CA ASN A 189 1.49 -35.51 -12.48
C ASN A 189 2.60 -34.46 -12.38
N SER A 190 2.31 -33.19 -12.67
CA SER A 190 3.26 -32.08 -12.53
C SER A 190 3.65 -31.85 -11.07
N VAL A 191 2.67 -31.80 -10.16
CA VAL A 191 2.90 -31.66 -8.72
C VAL A 191 3.67 -32.86 -8.17
N LYS A 192 3.31 -34.07 -8.60
CA LYS A 192 4.02 -35.30 -8.21
C LYS A 192 5.48 -35.26 -8.65
N ARG A 193 5.77 -34.91 -9.90
CA ARG A 193 7.15 -34.76 -10.41
C ARG A 193 7.92 -33.67 -9.66
N PHE A 194 7.27 -32.55 -9.39
CA PHE A 194 7.88 -31.47 -8.61
C PHE A 194 8.23 -31.94 -7.20
N TYR A 195 7.30 -32.63 -6.52
CA TYR A 195 7.51 -33.17 -5.19
C TYR A 195 8.61 -34.25 -5.15
N GLU A 196 8.65 -35.15 -6.13
CA GLU A 196 9.72 -36.14 -6.27
C GLU A 196 11.09 -35.47 -6.43
N ARG A 197 11.18 -34.46 -7.29
CA ARG A 197 12.43 -33.70 -7.50
C ARG A 197 12.85 -32.91 -6.26
N TRP A 198 11.89 -32.30 -5.58
CA TRP A 198 12.14 -31.58 -4.32
C TRP A 198 12.67 -32.53 -3.23
N LYS A 199 12.03 -33.70 -3.09
CA LYS A 199 12.46 -34.72 -2.13
C LYS A 199 13.82 -35.34 -2.46
N GLN A 200 14.15 -35.47 -3.75
CA GLN A 200 15.49 -35.90 -4.19
C GLN A 200 16.55 -34.85 -3.85
N ASN A 201 16.30 -33.57 -4.12
CA ASN A 201 17.21 -32.48 -3.73
C ASN A 201 17.43 -32.41 -2.22
N ALA A 202 16.38 -32.62 -1.42
CA ALA A 202 16.50 -32.62 0.04
C ALA A 202 17.35 -33.77 0.61
N ARG A 203 17.55 -34.85 -0.16
CA ARG A 203 18.38 -36.00 0.23
C ARG A 203 19.81 -35.92 -0.30
N SER A 204 20.02 -35.27 -1.44
CA SER A 204 21.35 -35.13 -2.05
C SER A 204 22.27 -34.14 -1.31
N GLY A 205 21.73 -33.35 -0.38
CA GLY A 205 22.49 -32.31 0.33
C GLY A 205 23.38 -32.81 1.48
N ASP A 206 23.10 -34.01 2.03
CA ASP A 206 23.84 -34.52 3.21
C ASP A 206 25.09 -35.33 2.82
N ASP A 207 25.11 -35.97 1.65
CA ASP A 207 26.22 -36.87 1.27
C ASP A 207 27.44 -36.10 0.71
N ASP A 208 27.26 -34.90 0.16
CA ASP A 208 28.35 -34.12 -0.47
C ASP A 208 29.21 -33.33 0.56
N GLU A 209 28.74 -33.13 1.80
CA GLU A 209 29.53 -32.46 2.85
C GLU A 209 30.52 -33.41 3.55
N GLU A 210 30.26 -34.72 3.59
CA GLU A 210 31.15 -35.69 4.24
C GLU A 210 32.38 -36.03 3.36
N GLU A 211 32.22 -36.04 2.04
CA GLU A 211 33.33 -36.31 1.10
C GLU A 211 34.33 -35.16 1.02
N LYS A 212 33.92 -33.91 1.28
CA LYS A 212 34.84 -32.76 1.37
C LYS A 212 35.61 -32.64 2.68
N ARG A 213 35.29 -33.47 3.69
CA ARG A 213 35.97 -33.49 4.99
C ARG A 213 37.01 -34.60 5.14
N ARG A 214 37.21 -35.44 4.12
CA ARG A 214 38.30 -36.43 4.05
C ARG A 214 39.41 -35.97 3.11
#